data_AF-A0A661U5D7-F1
#
_entry.id   AF-A0A661U5D7-F1
#
_cell.length_a   1.000
_cell.length_b   1.000
_cell.length_c   1.000
_cell.angle_alpha   90.00
_cell.angle_beta   90.00
_cell.angle_gamma   90.00
#
_symmetry.space_group_name_H-M   'P 1'
#
loop_
_entity.id
_entity.type
_entity.pdbx_description
1 polymer ?
#
loop_
_entity_poly.entity_id
_entity_poly.type
_entity_poly.pdbx_seq_one_letter_code
_entity_poly.pdbx_strand_id
1 'polypeptide(L)'
;GGIKIGIFAVAATNAGRSMSIEDKDKVEFLDPITTAEKIVGELSRKCDMIIGMGNMQMQLARKLTSQVKGINLFLISGNMRRLYKPEVVQQTGTILLKSAARGKKIGKLTLTFDVKTHKVKEHSGELVSIDNNIPKDRTIEGMVRDAKRRGNEIIRKRRTKKISPASDTKTNNLPDFRPRYVSSQACAKCHKDIYDKWSKTRHAHALATLVKIGKDKDPSCFRCHTTGYADSRGYLNQKDTPELADVRCEACHGPASMHLDNTRIRLRIPTVKICEACHTPARSRPLNWAKDKLLVHGT
;
A
#
# COMPACT_ATOMS: atom_id res chain seq x y z
N GLY A 1 -28.57 24.09 2.54
CA GLY A 1 -27.86 25.37 2.68
C GLY A 1 -27.78 26.03 1.31
N GLY A 2 -28.07 27.33 1.22
CA GLY A 2 -28.26 28.05 -0.05
C GLY A 2 -26.99 28.41 -0.85
N ILE A 3 -25.92 27.61 -0.76
CA ILE A 3 -24.66 27.83 -1.50
C ILE A 3 -24.53 26.72 -2.54
N LYS A 4 -24.29 27.09 -3.80
CA LYS A 4 -24.00 26.18 -4.91
C LYS A 4 -22.50 25.97 -5.03
N ILE A 5 -22.05 24.73 -4.82
CA ILE A 5 -20.63 24.35 -4.88
C ILE A 5 -20.36 23.57 -6.17
N GLY A 6 -19.47 24.09 -7.01
CA GLY A 6 -18.95 23.41 -8.18
C GLY A 6 -17.70 22.60 -7.81
N ILE A 7 -17.67 21.34 -8.21
CA ILE A 7 -16.50 20.48 -8.00
C ILE A 7 -15.99 20.01 -9.36
N PHE A 8 -14.69 20.13 -9.59
CA PHE A 8 -14.05 19.59 -10.78
C PHE A 8 -12.74 18.86 -10.43
N ALA A 9 -12.30 18.00 -11.33
CA ALA A 9 -11.05 17.26 -11.17
C ALA A 9 -10.20 17.32 -12.45
N VAL A 10 -8.89 17.47 -12.30
CA VAL A 10 -7.91 17.42 -13.39
C VAL A 10 -6.72 16.56 -13.01
N ALA A 11 -6.18 15.80 -13.96
CA ALA A 11 -4.99 14.97 -13.75
C ALA A 11 -3.80 15.55 -14.51
N ALA A 12 -2.58 15.30 -14.05
CA ALA A 12 -1.39 15.60 -14.84
C ALA A 12 -1.39 14.78 -16.14
N THR A 13 -0.86 15.32 -17.23
CA THR A 13 -0.78 14.64 -18.54
C THR A 13 0.01 13.32 -18.48
N ASN A 14 0.94 13.20 -17.52
CA ASN A 14 1.70 11.98 -17.29
C ASN A 14 0.95 10.92 -16.46
N ALA A 15 -0.30 11.15 -16.05
CA ALA A 15 -1.12 10.17 -15.34
C ALA A 15 -1.32 8.88 -16.16
N GLY A 16 -1.32 8.99 -17.49
CA GLY A 16 -1.35 7.84 -18.39
C GLY A 16 -0.18 6.88 -18.25
N ARG A 17 0.94 7.26 -17.62
CA ARG A 17 2.09 6.34 -17.43
C ARG A 17 1.72 5.07 -16.67
N SER A 18 0.78 5.15 -15.74
CA SER A 18 0.34 4.02 -14.91
C SER A 18 -0.81 3.20 -15.51
N MET A 19 -1.32 3.58 -16.68
CA MET A 19 -2.38 2.85 -17.38
C MET A 19 -1.81 1.67 -18.17
N SER A 20 -2.67 0.68 -18.48
CA SER A 20 -2.32 -0.39 -19.41
C SER A 20 -2.10 0.20 -20.81
N ILE A 21 -1.33 -0.49 -21.67
CA ILE A 21 -1.09 -0.02 -23.04
C ILE A 21 -2.43 0.10 -23.80
N GLU A 22 -3.32 -0.88 -23.66
CA GLU A 22 -4.64 -0.92 -24.30
C GLU A 22 -5.57 0.24 -23.88
N ASP A 23 -5.40 0.77 -22.66
CA ASP A 23 -6.21 1.89 -22.19
C ASP A 23 -5.63 3.24 -22.57
N LYS A 24 -4.31 3.34 -22.81
CA LYS A 24 -3.66 4.61 -23.16
C LYS A 24 -4.08 5.10 -24.54
N ASP A 25 -4.25 4.19 -25.50
CA ASP A 25 -4.59 4.55 -26.88
C ASP A 25 -6.06 4.98 -27.02
N LYS A 26 -6.87 4.84 -25.96
CA LYS A 26 -8.31 5.19 -25.94
C LYS A 26 -8.60 6.54 -25.30
N VAL A 27 -7.59 7.22 -24.75
CA VAL A 27 -7.79 8.47 -24.01
C VAL A 27 -6.77 9.52 -24.43
N GLU A 28 -7.25 10.75 -24.56
CA GLU A 28 -6.40 11.92 -24.76
C GLU A 28 -6.16 12.63 -23.42
N PHE A 29 -4.90 12.96 -23.14
CA PHE A 29 -4.52 13.74 -21.97
C PHE A 29 -4.34 15.21 -22.35
N LEU A 30 -5.41 15.99 -22.15
CA LEU A 30 -5.41 17.43 -22.36
C LEU A 30 -4.52 18.15 -21.33
N ASP A 31 -4.07 19.36 -21.67
CA ASP A 31 -3.35 20.21 -20.71
C ASP A 31 -4.27 20.56 -19.52
N PRO A 32 -3.84 20.31 -18.27
CA PRO A 32 -4.70 20.46 -17.11
C PRO A 32 -4.99 21.92 -16.77
N ILE A 33 -4.15 22.88 -17.17
CA ILE A 33 -4.34 24.30 -16.86
C ILE A 33 -5.43 24.87 -17.77
N THR A 34 -5.28 24.73 -19.08
CA THR A 34 -6.27 25.22 -20.05
C THR A 34 -7.63 24.55 -19.86
N THR A 35 -7.63 23.25 -19.54
CA THR A 35 -8.86 22.50 -19.22
C THR A 35 -9.51 23.04 -17.95
N ALA A 36 -8.74 23.32 -16.89
CA ALA A 36 -9.28 23.89 -15.66
C ALA A 36 -9.85 25.29 -15.89
N GLU A 37 -9.20 26.14 -16.69
CA GLU A 37 -9.72 27.48 -17.04
C GLU A 37 -11.10 27.41 -17.69
N LYS A 38 -11.26 26.51 -18.68
CA LYS A 38 -12.55 26.32 -19.35
C LYS A 38 -13.63 25.87 -18.36
N ILE A 39 -13.35 24.86 -17.53
CA ILE A 39 -14.30 24.34 -16.55
C ILE A 39 -14.67 25.41 -15.52
N VAL A 40 -13.70 26.16 -15.01
CA VAL A 40 -13.95 27.24 -14.05
C VAL A 40 -14.77 28.36 -14.67
N GLY A 41 -14.56 28.67 -15.96
CA GLY A 41 -15.39 29.62 -16.70
C GLY A 41 -16.86 29.19 -16.80
N GLU A 42 -17.14 27.90 -16.91
CA GLU A 42 -18.50 27.35 -16.91
C GLU A 42 -19.11 27.32 -15.51
N LEU A 43 -18.34 26.87 -14.51
CA LEU A 43 -18.81 26.75 -13.12
C LEU A 43 -19.05 28.10 -12.46
N SER A 44 -18.25 29.13 -12.78
CA SER A 44 -18.39 30.47 -12.19
C SER A 44 -19.74 31.13 -12.48
N ARG A 45 -20.45 30.69 -13.53
CA ARG A 45 -21.80 31.16 -13.89
C ARG A 45 -22.91 30.44 -13.13
N LYS A 46 -22.61 29.29 -12.52
CA LYS A 46 -23.60 28.37 -11.94
C LYS A 46 -23.40 28.14 -10.45
N CYS A 47 -22.21 28.45 -9.94
CA CYS A 47 -21.76 28.10 -8.60
C CYS A 47 -21.20 29.33 -7.89
N ASP A 48 -21.46 29.41 -6.60
CA ASP A 48 -20.91 30.46 -5.74
C ASP A 48 -19.46 30.13 -5.38
N MET A 49 -19.18 28.85 -5.12
CA MET A 49 -17.87 28.35 -4.71
C MET A 49 -17.38 27.24 -5.64
N ILE A 50 -16.10 27.25 -5.98
CA ILE A 50 -15.46 26.24 -6.83
C ILE A 50 -14.33 25.53 -6.09
N ILE A 51 -14.42 24.20 -6.06
CA ILE A 51 -13.43 23.29 -5.49
C ILE A 51 -12.81 22.46 -6.62
N GLY A 52 -11.52 22.66 -6.84
CA GLY A 52 -10.74 21.82 -7.75
C GLY A 52 -10.08 20.65 -7.01
N MET A 53 -9.94 19.53 -7.70
CA MET A 53 -9.17 18.38 -7.24
C MET A 53 -8.14 18.01 -8.29
N GLY A 54 -6.95 17.57 -7.87
CA GLY A 54 -5.94 17.16 -8.83
C GLY A 54 -4.95 16.11 -8.37
N ASN A 55 -4.69 15.15 -9.25
CA ASN A 55 -3.62 14.17 -9.05
C ASN A 55 -2.37 14.59 -9.83
N MET A 56 -1.50 15.36 -9.17
CA MET A 56 -0.34 15.98 -9.79
C MET A 56 0.76 16.35 -8.79
N GLN A 57 1.92 16.74 -9.31
CA GLN A 57 3.00 17.28 -8.48
C GLN A 57 2.66 18.68 -7.96
N MET A 58 3.21 19.04 -6.80
CA MET A 58 2.93 20.32 -6.14
C MET A 58 3.30 21.53 -7.02
N GLN A 59 4.37 21.43 -7.81
CA GLN A 59 4.80 22.49 -8.71
C GLN A 59 3.75 22.78 -9.80
N LEU A 60 3.19 21.72 -10.39
CA LEU A 60 2.13 21.87 -11.39
C LEU A 60 0.84 22.40 -10.77
N ALA A 61 0.47 21.91 -9.58
CA ALA A 61 -0.70 22.41 -8.88
C ALA A 61 -0.58 23.91 -8.57
N ARG A 62 0.56 24.35 -8.03
CA ARG A 62 0.84 25.79 -7.79
C ARG A 62 0.75 26.60 -9.06
N LYS A 63 1.37 26.12 -10.15
CA LYS A 63 1.30 26.78 -11.47
C LYS A 63 -0.15 26.93 -11.92
N LEU A 64 -0.94 25.86 -11.90
CA LEU A 64 -2.35 25.87 -12.24
C LEU A 64 -3.12 26.87 -11.38
N THR A 65 -3.03 26.77 -10.05
CA THR A 65 -3.79 27.63 -9.14
C THR A 65 -3.33 29.09 -9.16
N SER A 66 -2.12 29.38 -9.65
CA SER A 66 -1.62 30.75 -9.83
C SER A 66 -2.12 31.40 -11.12
N GLN A 67 -2.52 30.59 -12.11
CA GLN A 67 -2.96 31.05 -13.43
C GLN A 67 -4.50 31.04 -13.54
N VAL A 68 -5.15 30.01 -13.00
CA VAL A 68 -6.60 29.83 -13.09
C VAL A 68 -7.31 30.57 -11.95
N LYS A 69 -7.84 31.75 -12.25
CA LYS A 69 -8.66 32.56 -11.33
C LYS A 69 -10.03 31.91 -11.12
N GLY A 70 -10.63 32.13 -9.95
CA GLY A 70 -11.98 31.66 -9.60
C GLY A 70 -12.03 30.33 -8.85
N ILE A 71 -10.90 29.64 -8.67
CA ILE A 71 -10.81 28.46 -7.81
C ILE A 71 -10.70 28.92 -6.35
N ASN A 72 -11.66 28.55 -5.50
CA ASN A 72 -11.60 28.87 -4.07
C ASN A 72 -10.70 27.90 -3.32
N LEU A 73 -10.88 26.59 -3.54
CA LEU A 73 -10.09 25.53 -2.91
C LEU A 73 -9.50 24.61 -3.97
N PHE A 74 -8.27 24.13 -3.78
CA PHE A 74 -7.68 23.10 -4.64
C PHE A 74 -7.04 21.97 -3.83
N LEU A 75 -7.57 20.75 -3.97
CA LEU A 75 -7.15 19.55 -3.26
C LEU A 75 -6.16 18.73 -4.11
N ILE A 76 -4.94 18.53 -3.62
CA ILE A 76 -3.91 17.78 -4.35
C ILE A 76 -3.72 16.37 -3.78
N SER A 77 -3.76 15.36 -4.65
CA SER A 77 -3.17 14.04 -4.42
C SER A 77 -1.86 13.89 -5.20
N GLY A 78 -0.84 13.20 -4.66
CA GLY A 78 0.48 13.03 -5.31
C GLY A 78 1.66 12.92 -4.34
N ASN A 79 2.87 12.67 -4.84
CA ASN A 79 4.03 12.23 -4.04
C ASN A 79 4.76 13.29 -3.15
N MET A 80 5.32 12.74 -2.07
CA MET A 80 6.39 13.14 -1.11
C MET A 80 6.43 14.49 -0.37
N ARG A 81 5.91 15.63 -0.87
CA ARG A 81 5.89 16.87 -0.04
C ARG A 81 4.61 16.96 0.78
N ARG A 82 4.76 17.05 2.12
CA ARG A 82 3.64 17.19 3.06
C ARG A 82 3.26 18.66 3.17
N LEU A 83 2.00 18.98 2.91
CA LEU A 83 1.39 20.24 3.30
C LEU A 83 0.61 19.96 4.59
N TYR A 84 1.06 20.50 5.72
CA TYR A 84 0.41 20.27 7.02
C TYR A 84 -0.68 21.30 7.34
N LYS A 85 -0.60 22.48 6.71
CA LYS A 85 -1.56 23.58 6.84
C LYS A 85 -1.96 24.06 5.45
N PRO A 86 -3.16 24.65 5.28
CA PRO A 86 -3.55 25.25 4.00
C PRO A 86 -2.55 26.31 3.54
N GLU A 87 -2.25 26.34 2.25
CA GLU A 87 -1.39 27.35 1.62
C GLU A 87 -2.26 28.26 0.76
N VAL A 88 -2.13 29.58 0.92
CA VAL A 88 -2.87 30.55 0.09
C VAL A 88 -2.01 30.97 -1.08
N VAL A 89 -2.51 30.79 -2.29
CA VAL A 89 -1.86 31.22 -3.53
C VAL A 89 -2.14 32.71 -3.72
N GLN A 90 -1.13 33.55 -3.51
CA GLN A 90 -1.30 35.00 -3.43
C GLN A 90 -1.93 35.63 -4.69
N GLN A 91 -1.64 35.09 -5.88
CA GLN A 91 -2.10 35.64 -7.15
C GLN A 91 -3.62 35.51 -7.35
N THR A 92 -4.23 34.49 -6.77
CA THR A 92 -5.63 34.11 -7.03
C THR A 92 -6.47 34.03 -5.77
N GLY A 93 -5.84 33.98 -4.58
CA GLY A 93 -6.50 33.68 -3.32
C GLY A 93 -6.92 32.22 -3.16
N THR A 94 -6.52 31.32 -4.08
CA THR A 94 -6.86 29.90 -3.98
C THR A 94 -6.20 29.27 -2.76
N ILE A 95 -6.99 28.53 -1.97
CA ILE A 95 -6.49 27.78 -0.83
C ILE A 95 -6.09 26.37 -1.30
N LEU A 96 -4.79 26.13 -1.30
CA LEU A 96 -4.19 24.86 -1.67
C LEU A 96 -4.15 23.91 -0.47
N LEU A 97 -4.60 22.69 -0.69
CA LEU A 97 -4.79 21.68 0.34
C LEU A 97 -4.16 20.37 -0.12
N LYS A 98 -3.62 19.60 0.82
CA LYS A 98 -3.10 18.25 0.54
C LYS A 98 -3.52 17.27 1.62
N SER A 99 -4.11 16.16 1.21
CA SER A 99 -4.43 15.06 2.11
C SER A 99 -3.21 14.15 2.36
N ALA A 100 -3.20 13.48 3.51
CA ALA A 100 -2.16 12.52 3.86
C ALA A 100 -2.29 11.21 3.05
N ALA A 101 -1.16 10.53 2.85
CA ALA A 101 -1.15 9.24 2.15
C ALA A 101 -1.60 8.07 3.05
N ARG A 102 -2.12 7.01 2.42
CA ARG A 102 -2.43 5.70 3.04
C ARG A 102 -3.50 5.72 4.13
N GLY A 103 -4.39 6.72 4.14
CA GLY A 103 -5.52 6.77 5.08
C GLY A 103 -5.11 6.93 6.54
N LYS A 104 -3.88 7.39 6.82
CA LYS A 104 -3.40 7.59 8.21
C LYS A 104 -3.89 8.88 8.86
N LYS A 105 -4.38 9.83 8.06
CA LYS A 105 -4.93 11.08 8.54
C LYS A 105 -6.11 11.49 7.66
N ILE A 106 -7.07 12.20 8.24
CA ILE A 106 -8.16 12.87 7.54
C ILE A 106 -7.92 14.38 7.56
N GLY A 107 -8.13 15.03 6.42
CA GLY A 107 -8.08 16.49 6.35
C GLY A 107 -9.39 17.08 6.83
N LYS A 108 -9.32 18.00 7.79
CA LYS A 108 -10.45 18.80 8.24
C LYS A 108 -10.15 20.27 7.94
N LEU A 109 -11.01 20.89 7.16
CA LEU A 109 -10.95 22.31 6.85
C LEU A 109 -12.24 22.95 7.34
N THR A 110 -12.11 23.98 8.18
CA THR A 110 -13.20 24.88 8.57
C THR A 110 -12.95 26.21 7.89
N LEU A 111 -13.98 26.82 7.31
CA LEU A 111 -13.85 28.10 6.62
C LEU A 111 -15.12 28.94 6.74
N THR A 112 -14.95 30.25 6.59
CA THR A 112 -16.02 31.23 6.47
C THR A 112 -16.06 31.74 5.03
N PHE A 113 -17.17 31.49 4.34
CA PHE A 113 -17.37 31.87 2.95
C PHE A 113 -18.36 33.03 2.83
N ASP A 114 -17.98 34.07 2.07
CA ASP A 114 -18.85 35.20 1.76
C ASP A 114 -19.48 35.00 0.39
N VAL A 115 -20.79 34.77 0.38
CA VAL A 115 -21.57 34.49 -0.84
C VAL A 115 -21.68 35.72 -1.73
N LYS A 116 -21.61 36.95 -1.21
CA LYS A 116 -21.70 38.16 -2.05
C LYS A 116 -20.41 38.40 -2.82
N THR A 117 -19.28 38.13 -2.18
CA THR A 117 -17.95 38.37 -2.77
C THR A 117 -17.34 37.12 -3.41
N HIS A 118 -17.95 35.95 -3.20
CA HIS A 118 -17.47 34.64 -3.63
C HIS A 118 -16.06 34.32 -3.10
N LYS A 119 -15.72 34.85 -1.92
CA LYS A 119 -14.38 34.72 -1.31
C LYS A 119 -14.43 34.01 0.03
N VAL A 120 -13.34 33.30 0.34
CA VAL A 120 -13.09 32.77 1.68
C VAL A 120 -12.49 33.89 2.53
N LYS A 121 -13.13 34.21 3.66
CA LYS A 121 -12.66 35.23 4.61
C LYS A 121 -11.67 34.67 5.61
N GLU A 122 -12.00 33.52 6.17
CA GLU A 122 -11.22 32.86 7.21
C GLU A 122 -11.17 31.36 6.93
N HIS A 123 -10.06 30.72 7.28
CA HIS A 123 -9.94 29.27 7.19
C HIS A 123 -8.98 28.72 8.24
N SER A 124 -9.28 27.51 8.73
CA SER A 124 -8.42 26.73 9.60
C SER A 124 -8.42 25.28 9.13
N GLY A 125 -7.23 24.73 8.87
CA GLY A 125 -7.07 23.39 8.34
C GLY A 125 -6.12 22.56 9.19
N GLU A 126 -6.52 21.32 9.46
CA GLU A 126 -5.74 20.35 10.22
C GLU A 126 -5.76 18.96 9.57
N LEU A 127 -4.72 18.18 9.84
CA LEU A 127 -4.67 16.76 9.49
C LEU A 127 -4.85 15.93 10.77
N VAL A 128 -6.08 15.47 10.99
CA VAL A 128 -6.45 14.65 12.14
C VAL A 128 -5.91 13.24 11.93
N SER A 129 -5.13 12.74 12.89
CA SER A 129 -4.57 11.38 12.82
C SER A 129 -5.67 10.33 12.99
N ILE A 130 -5.64 9.30 12.14
CA ILE A 130 -6.47 8.11 12.29
C ILE A 130 -5.59 7.04 12.91
N ASP A 131 -5.86 6.72 14.18
CA ASP A 131 -5.16 5.69 14.94
C ASP A 131 -6.15 4.67 15.52
N ASN A 132 -5.65 3.75 16.36
CA ASN A 132 -6.45 2.67 16.92
C ASN A 132 -7.41 3.12 18.04
N ASN A 133 -7.35 4.38 18.47
CA ASN A 133 -8.25 4.92 19.49
C ASN A 133 -9.62 5.31 18.92
N ILE A 134 -9.72 5.45 17.60
CA ILE A 134 -10.99 5.70 16.92
C ILE A 134 -11.70 4.34 16.74
N PRO A 135 -12.88 4.12 17.32
CA PRO A 135 -13.60 2.87 17.18
C PRO A 135 -13.95 2.63 15.72
N LYS A 136 -13.76 1.39 15.28
CA LYS A 136 -14.09 0.99 13.91
C LYS A 136 -15.60 0.88 13.75
N ASP A 137 -16.10 1.44 12.66
CA ASP A 137 -17.49 1.24 12.25
C ASP A 137 -17.72 -0.24 11.86
N ARG A 138 -18.72 -0.88 12.48
CA ARG A 138 -19.01 -2.32 12.29
C ARG A 138 -19.45 -2.64 10.86
N THR A 139 -20.20 -1.75 10.23
CA THR A 139 -20.69 -1.90 8.86
C THR A 139 -19.52 -1.85 7.88
N ILE A 140 -18.66 -0.84 8.01
CA ILE A 140 -17.46 -0.70 7.19
C ILE A 140 -16.49 -1.85 7.43
N GLU A 141 -16.31 -2.30 8.68
CA GLU A 141 -15.46 -3.46 8.97
C GLU A 141 -15.95 -4.74 8.27
N GLY A 142 -17.27 -4.96 8.24
CA GLY A 142 -17.90 -6.02 7.46
C GLY A 142 -17.59 -5.92 5.96
N MET A 143 -17.79 -4.73 5.37
CA MET A 143 -17.51 -4.48 3.96
C MET A 143 -16.03 -4.69 3.60
N VAL A 144 -15.11 -4.25 4.47
CA VAL A 144 -13.66 -4.45 4.28
C VAL A 144 -13.31 -5.94 4.36
N ARG A 145 -13.88 -6.68 5.31
CA ARG A 145 -13.68 -8.13 5.43
C ARG A 145 -14.16 -8.86 4.17
N ASP A 146 -15.31 -8.48 3.64
CA ASP A 146 -15.85 -9.06 2.41
C ASP A 146 -15.04 -8.72 1.17
N ALA A 147 -14.58 -7.47 1.05
CA ALA A 147 -13.69 -7.06 -0.03
C ALA A 147 -12.35 -7.83 0.02
N LYS A 148 -11.76 -7.99 1.21
CA LYS A 148 -10.55 -8.81 1.42
C LYS A 148 -10.80 -10.26 1.00
N ARG A 149 -11.91 -10.87 1.42
CA ARG A 149 -12.29 -12.23 1.05
C ARG A 149 -12.36 -12.39 -0.48
N ARG A 150 -13.13 -11.54 -1.16
CA ARG A 150 -13.25 -11.57 -2.63
C ARG A 150 -11.91 -11.33 -3.33
N GLY A 151 -11.11 -10.39 -2.84
CA GLY A 151 -9.77 -10.12 -3.37
C GLY A 151 -8.86 -11.35 -3.28
N ASN A 152 -8.87 -12.04 -2.13
CA ASN A 152 -8.12 -13.26 -1.95
C ASN A 152 -8.61 -14.38 -2.86
N GLU A 153 -9.93 -14.52 -3.07
CA GLU A 153 -10.48 -15.50 -4.00
C GLU A 153 -10.03 -15.23 -5.45
N ILE A 154 -9.99 -13.96 -5.88
CA ILE A 154 -9.48 -13.59 -7.21
C ILE A 154 -7.99 -13.91 -7.32
N ILE A 155 -7.20 -13.58 -6.30
CA ILE A 155 -5.77 -13.92 -6.24
C ILE A 155 -5.60 -15.44 -6.31
N ARG A 156 -6.41 -16.20 -5.57
CA ARG A 156 -6.42 -17.66 -5.56
C ARG A 156 -6.76 -18.22 -6.94
N LYS A 157 -7.85 -17.76 -7.56
CA LYS A 157 -8.28 -18.18 -8.90
C LYS A 157 -7.25 -17.85 -9.99
N ARG A 158 -6.63 -16.67 -9.92
CA ARG A 158 -5.52 -16.28 -10.84
C ARG A 158 -4.28 -17.14 -10.60
N ARG A 159 -4.02 -17.55 -9.36
CA ARG A 159 -2.93 -18.47 -9.02
C ARG A 159 -3.23 -19.90 -9.45
N THR A 160 -4.43 -20.44 -9.25
CA THR A 160 -4.82 -21.78 -9.71
C THR A 160 -5.02 -21.87 -11.23
N LYS A 161 -5.21 -20.76 -11.95
CA LYS A 161 -5.11 -20.72 -13.42
C LYS A 161 -3.67 -20.66 -13.92
N LYS A 162 -2.72 -20.15 -13.12
CA LYS A 162 -1.27 -20.16 -13.43
C LYS A 162 -0.57 -21.41 -12.93
N ILE A 163 -1.11 -22.03 -11.89
CA ILE A 163 -0.81 -23.37 -11.42
C ILE A 163 -1.91 -24.25 -12.00
N SER A 164 -1.84 -24.51 -13.32
CA SER A 164 -2.40 -25.77 -13.79
C SER A 164 -1.83 -26.88 -12.89
N PRO A 165 -2.60 -27.92 -12.56
CA PRO A 165 -2.02 -29.08 -11.91
C PRO A 165 -0.81 -29.49 -12.75
N ALA A 166 0.23 -30.02 -12.10
CA ALA A 166 1.15 -30.89 -12.81
C ALA A 166 0.28 -31.93 -13.54
N SER A 167 -0.01 -31.69 -14.82
CA SER A 167 -0.52 -32.70 -15.71
C SER A 167 0.72 -33.49 -16.09
N ASP A 168 0.74 -34.72 -15.64
CA ASP A 168 1.63 -35.80 -16.05
C ASP A 168 1.51 -36.12 -17.55
N THR A 169 1.62 -35.12 -18.42
CA THR A 169 1.56 -35.28 -19.86
C THR A 169 2.66 -34.45 -20.50
N LYS A 170 3.80 -35.12 -20.64
CA LYS A 170 4.80 -34.97 -21.69
C LYS A 170 4.40 -33.94 -22.77
N THR A 171 4.67 -32.66 -22.58
CA THR A 171 4.76 -31.69 -23.67
C THR A 171 5.56 -30.45 -23.21
N ASN A 172 6.66 -30.21 -23.92
CA ASN A 172 7.56 -29.04 -23.87
C ASN A 172 8.37 -28.81 -22.58
N ASN A 173 9.48 -29.56 -22.51
CA ASN A 173 10.62 -29.37 -21.61
C ASN A 173 11.26 -27.98 -21.76
N LEU A 174 10.79 -27.01 -20.98
CA LEU A 174 11.66 -25.99 -20.41
C LEU A 174 11.60 -26.17 -18.89
N PRO A 175 12.71 -26.48 -18.20
CA PRO A 175 12.70 -26.63 -16.75
C PRO A 175 12.16 -25.34 -16.10
N ASP A 176 11.19 -25.45 -15.18
CA ASP A 176 10.81 -24.33 -14.32
C ASP A 176 11.98 -24.04 -13.36
N PHE A 177 12.92 -23.21 -13.81
CA PHE A 177 14.13 -22.83 -13.07
C PHE A 177 13.86 -21.93 -11.86
N ARG A 178 12.61 -21.62 -11.55
CA ARG A 178 12.32 -20.66 -10.49
C ARG A 178 12.42 -21.37 -9.11
N PRO A 179 13.08 -20.79 -8.09
CA PRO A 179 13.24 -21.40 -6.77
C PRO A 179 11.93 -21.67 -6.00
N ARG A 180 11.75 -22.88 -5.47
CA ARG A 180 10.61 -23.29 -4.65
C ARG A 180 10.96 -23.28 -3.17
N TYR A 181 9.95 -23.12 -2.33
CA TYR A 181 10.09 -23.26 -0.88
C TYR A 181 10.14 -24.75 -0.50
N VAL A 182 10.97 -25.12 0.47
CA VAL A 182 11.26 -26.52 0.83
C VAL A 182 11.03 -26.83 2.32
N SER A 183 10.50 -25.86 3.08
CA SER A 183 10.25 -25.90 4.53
C SER A 183 11.51 -25.93 5.39
N SER A 184 11.39 -25.48 6.65
CA SER A 184 12.51 -25.51 7.61
C SER A 184 13.01 -26.93 7.92
N GLN A 185 12.15 -27.95 7.80
CA GLN A 185 12.51 -29.35 8.04
C GLN A 185 13.52 -29.86 7.03
N ALA A 186 13.49 -29.38 5.79
CA ALA A 186 14.53 -29.73 4.80
C ALA A 186 15.88 -29.13 5.20
N CYS A 187 15.90 -27.91 5.74
CA CYS A 187 17.12 -27.27 6.24
C CYS A 187 17.70 -28.02 7.44
N ALA A 188 16.86 -28.55 8.33
CA ALA A 188 17.28 -29.29 9.53
C ALA A 188 18.15 -30.51 9.24
N LYS A 189 18.06 -31.10 8.04
CA LYS A 189 18.84 -32.27 7.63
C LYS A 189 20.35 -32.00 7.58
N CYS A 190 20.75 -30.77 7.26
CA CYS A 190 22.17 -30.36 7.16
C CYS A 190 22.53 -29.24 8.15
N HIS A 191 21.55 -28.46 8.62
CA HIS A 191 21.73 -27.31 9.52
C HIS A 191 21.00 -27.52 10.85
N LYS A 192 21.14 -28.73 11.43
CA LYS A 192 20.40 -29.14 12.62
C LYS A 192 20.60 -28.17 13.79
N ASP A 193 21.84 -27.78 14.09
CA ASP A 193 22.13 -26.89 15.24
C ASP A 193 21.44 -25.53 15.11
N ILE A 194 21.42 -24.98 13.89
CA ILE A 194 20.76 -23.70 13.59
C ILE A 194 19.24 -23.88 13.69
N TYR A 195 18.71 -24.98 13.14
CA TYR A 195 17.29 -25.28 13.19
C TYR A 195 16.80 -25.44 14.62
N ASP A 196 17.51 -26.20 15.46
CA ASP A 196 17.15 -26.46 16.85
C ASP A 196 17.05 -25.14 17.64
N LYS A 197 17.99 -24.22 17.42
CA LYS A 197 17.96 -22.89 18.03
C LYS A 197 16.83 -22.02 17.48
N TRP A 198 16.66 -21.95 16.15
CA TRP A 198 15.59 -21.19 15.50
C TRP A 198 14.20 -21.66 15.92
N SER A 199 14.00 -22.98 16.06
CA SER A 199 12.70 -23.61 16.36
C SER A 199 12.12 -23.16 17.70
N LYS A 200 12.95 -22.67 18.62
CA LYS A 200 12.56 -22.16 19.95
C LYS A 200 12.24 -20.67 19.93
N THR A 201 12.46 -19.98 18.81
CA THR A 201 12.27 -18.53 18.71
C THR A 201 10.81 -18.17 18.46
N ARG A 202 10.46 -16.91 18.73
CA ARG A 202 9.13 -16.37 18.40
C ARG A 202 8.81 -16.41 16.90
N HIS A 203 9.83 -16.41 16.04
CA HIS A 203 9.63 -16.50 14.59
C HIS A 203 9.10 -17.87 14.16
N ALA A 204 9.59 -18.95 14.78
CA ALA A 204 9.12 -20.32 14.52
C ALA A 204 7.67 -20.57 14.99
N HIS A 205 7.11 -19.67 15.80
CA HIS A 205 5.75 -19.77 16.33
C HIS A 205 4.90 -18.54 15.98
N ALA A 206 5.29 -17.78 14.96
CA ALA A 206 4.69 -16.49 14.66
C ALA A 206 3.18 -16.61 14.36
N LEU A 207 2.75 -17.58 13.56
CA LEU A 207 1.34 -17.72 13.19
C LEU A 207 0.48 -18.16 14.38
N ALA A 208 1.02 -19.00 15.27
CA ALA A 208 0.33 -19.42 16.48
C ALA A 208 -0.08 -18.23 17.37
N THR A 209 0.70 -17.14 17.36
CA THR A 209 0.32 -15.91 18.09
C THR A 209 -0.94 -15.25 17.53
N LEU A 210 -1.20 -15.37 16.22
CA LEU A 210 -2.40 -14.83 15.58
C LEU A 210 -3.64 -15.67 15.90
N VAL A 211 -3.48 -16.99 16.01
CA VAL A 211 -4.57 -17.90 16.41
C VAL A 211 -5.11 -17.51 17.78
N LYS A 212 -4.22 -17.24 18.74
CA LYS A 212 -4.59 -16.85 20.12
C LYS A 212 -5.45 -15.58 20.19
N ILE A 213 -5.34 -14.69 19.20
CA ILE A 213 -6.08 -13.41 19.16
C ILE A 213 -7.13 -13.37 18.04
N GLY A 214 -7.44 -14.52 17.41
CA GLY A 214 -8.43 -14.63 16.34
C GLY A 214 -8.09 -13.86 15.06
N LYS A 215 -6.80 -13.74 14.73
CA LYS A 215 -6.27 -13.04 13.54
C LYS A 215 -5.57 -13.96 12.55
N ASP A 216 -5.59 -15.27 12.77
CA ASP A 216 -5.01 -16.32 11.93
C ASP A 216 -5.61 -16.41 10.52
N LYS A 217 -6.72 -15.69 10.27
CA LYS A 217 -7.38 -15.57 8.96
C LYS A 217 -7.26 -14.18 8.33
N ASP A 218 -6.59 -13.22 8.98
CA ASP A 218 -6.39 -11.87 8.41
C ASP A 218 -5.13 -11.84 7.53
N PRO A 219 -5.27 -11.71 6.21
CA PRO A 219 -4.12 -11.74 5.30
C PRO A 219 -3.20 -10.53 5.47
N SER A 220 -3.66 -9.47 6.14
CA SER A 220 -2.78 -8.34 6.48
C SER A 220 -1.70 -8.72 7.49
N CYS A 221 -1.90 -9.81 8.24
CA CYS A 221 -0.96 -10.34 9.22
C CYS A 221 0.03 -11.35 8.60
N PHE A 222 -0.34 -12.01 7.50
CA PHE A 222 0.47 -13.09 6.90
C PHE A 222 1.83 -12.63 6.37
N ARG A 223 1.93 -11.38 5.89
CA ARG A 223 3.21 -10.80 5.46
C ARG A 223 4.31 -10.91 6.53
N CYS A 224 3.93 -10.83 7.81
CA CYS A 224 4.88 -10.82 8.93
C CYS A 224 4.90 -12.11 9.75
N HIS A 225 3.87 -12.96 9.62
CA HIS A 225 3.68 -14.15 10.47
C HIS A 225 3.76 -15.47 9.69
N THR A 226 4.13 -15.43 8.41
CA THR A 226 4.19 -16.62 7.54
C THR A 226 5.36 -16.47 6.56
N THR A 227 5.67 -17.53 5.82
CA THR A 227 6.80 -17.56 4.89
C THR A 227 6.35 -17.44 3.44
N GLY A 228 6.94 -16.52 2.69
CA GLY A 228 6.66 -16.36 1.26
C GLY A 228 5.27 -15.79 0.94
N TYR A 229 4.55 -15.21 1.90
CA TYR A 229 3.26 -14.59 1.59
C TYR A 229 3.39 -13.50 0.51
N ALA A 230 2.46 -13.51 -0.46
CA ALA A 230 2.49 -12.76 -1.73
C ALA A 230 3.43 -13.31 -2.82
N ASP A 231 4.29 -14.29 -2.54
CA ASP A 231 4.95 -15.13 -3.56
C ASP A 231 3.98 -16.19 -4.07
N SER A 232 3.94 -16.43 -5.38
CA SER A 232 3.11 -17.46 -6.03
C SER A 232 3.26 -18.85 -5.42
N ARG A 233 4.41 -19.15 -4.81
CA ARG A 233 4.73 -20.47 -4.22
C ARG A 233 4.91 -20.44 -2.71
N GLY A 234 4.59 -19.30 -2.07
CA GLY A 234 4.67 -19.16 -0.61
C GLY A 234 3.35 -19.47 0.10
N TYR A 235 3.29 -19.13 1.40
CA TYR A 235 2.14 -19.44 2.26
C TYR A 235 0.81 -18.89 1.70
N LEU A 236 -0.20 -19.76 1.70
CA LEU A 236 -1.58 -19.49 1.31
C LEU A 236 -2.51 -19.46 2.53
N ASN A 237 -2.59 -20.59 3.23
CA ASN A 237 -3.38 -20.79 4.44
C ASN A 237 -2.97 -22.11 5.12
N GLN A 238 -3.51 -22.34 6.32
CA GLN A 238 -3.19 -23.52 7.13
C GLN A 238 -3.61 -24.86 6.49
N LYS A 239 -4.51 -24.85 5.50
CA LYS A 239 -4.96 -26.05 4.79
C LYS A 239 -4.07 -26.38 3.58
N ASP A 240 -3.74 -25.37 2.78
CA ASP A 240 -3.08 -25.58 1.48
C ASP A 240 -1.55 -25.62 1.58
N THR A 241 -0.96 -24.88 2.52
CA THR A 241 0.51 -24.78 2.68
C THR A 241 0.92 -24.72 4.17
N PRO A 242 0.53 -25.68 5.00
CA PRO A 242 0.84 -25.68 6.44
C PRO A 242 2.35 -25.62 6.73
N GLU A 243 3.19 -26.15 5.84
CA GLU A 243 4.64 -26.18 5.93
C GLU A 243 5.32 -24.80 5.77
N LEU A 244 4.56 -23.78 5.35
CA LEU A 244 5.00 -22.38 5.25
C LEU A 244 4.36 -21.46 6.29
N ALA A 245 3.58 -22.04 7.22
CA ALA A 245 3.13 -21.33 8.42
C ALA A 245 4.34 -20.85 9.23
N ASP A 246 4.23 -19.71 9.91
CA ASP A 246 5.31 -19.10 10.70
C ASP A 246 6.44 -18.45 9.86
N VAL A 247 7.32 -17.72 10.54
CA VAL A 247 8.49 -17.06 9.92
C VAL A 247 9.65 -18.05 9.92
N ARG A 248 9.81 -18.75 8.79
CA ARG A 248 10.77 -19.84 8.56
C ARG A 248 12.10 -19.36 8.01
N CYS A 249 13.05 -20.30 7.89
CA CYS A 249 14.38 -20.05 7.33
C CYS A 249 14.30 -19.26 6.01
N GLU A 250 13.37 -19.66 5.14
CA GLU A 250 13.19 -19.10 3.80
C GLU A 250 12.52 -17.72 3.79
N ALA A 251 11.94 -17.26 4.90
CA ALA A 251 11.46 -15.88 5.04
C ALA A 251 12.62 -14.87 5.03
N CYS A 252 13.77 -15.28 5.57
CA CYS A 252 14.98 -14.48 5.60
C CYS A 252 15.94 -14.81 4.45
N HIS A 253 16.15 -16.11 4.20
CA HIS A 253 17.15 -16.63 3.26
C HIS A 253 16.65 -16.78 1.81
N GLY A 254 15.33 -16.69 1.60
CA GLY A 254 14.69 -16.96 0.32
C GLY A 254 14.43 -18.46 0.09
N PRO A 255 13.75 -18.82 -1.01
CA PRO A 255 13.41 -20.20 -1.32
C PRO A 255 14.67 -21.04 -1.60
N ALA A 256 14.74 -22.24 -1.03
CA ALA A 256 15.98 -23.00 -0.97
C ALA A 256 16.05 -24.22 -1.89
N SER A 257 15.09 -24.46 -2.78
CA SER A 257 15.12 -25.64 -3.66
C SER A 257 16.43 -25.78 -4.46
N MET A 258 16.91 -24.69 -5.06
CA MET A 258 18.15 -24.72 -5.84
C MET A 258 19.39 -24.97 -4.98
N HIS A 259 19.37 -24.55 -3.71
CA HIS A 259 20.44 -24.84 -2.75
C HIS A 259 20.46 -26.33 -2.38
N LEU A 260 19.29 -26.96 -2.28
CA LEU A 260 19.20 -28.42 -2.06
C LEU A 260 19.68 -29.20 -3.29
N ASP A 261 19.34 -28.73 -4.49
CA ASP A 261 19.76 -29.36 -5.74
C ASP A 261 21.28 -29.22 -5.97
N ASN A 262 21.86 -28.08 -5.57
CA ASN A 262 23.30 -27.84 -5.64
C ASN A 262 23.75 -26.91 -4.50
N THR A 263 24.43 -27.48 -3.51
CA THR A 263 24.88 -26.77 -2.30
C THR A 263 25.92 -25.68 -2.56
N ARG A 264 26.52 -25.63 -3.77
CA ARG A 264 27.38 -24.51 -4.21
C ARG A 264 26.57 -23.22 -4.41
N ILE A 265 25.27 -23.33 -4.70
CA ILE A 265 24.35 -22.20 -4.76
C ILE A 265 24.04 -21.78 -3.33
N ARG A 266 24.63 -20.68 -2.86
CA ARG A 266 24.43 -20.19 -1.49
C ARG A 266 23.14 -19.39 -1.37
N LEU A 267 22.44 -19.57 -0.25
CA LEU A 267 21.28 -18.75 0.08
C LEU A 267 21.69 -17.32 0.43
N ARG A 268 20.74 -16.40 0.29
CA ARG A 268 20.94 -14.99 0.64
C ARG A 268 21.30 -14.86 2.12
N ILE A 269 22.34 -14.09 2.42
CA ILE A 269 22.62 -13.64 3.79
C ILE A 269 21.73 -12.43 4.10
N PRO A 270 20.85 -12.51 5.12
CA PRO A 270 19.91 -11.43 5.39
C PRO A 270 20.62 -10.18 5.95
N THR A 271 20.10 -9.01 5.58
CA THR A 271 20.50 -7.72 6.17
C THR A 271 19.37 -7.18 7.05
N VAL A 272 19.63 -6.14 7.83
CA VAL A 272 18.64 -5.48 8.71
C VAL A 272 17.32 -5.16 8.00
N LYS A 273 17.36 -4.87 6.69
CA LYS A 273 16.18 -4.58 5.86
C LYS A 273 15.12 -5.69 5.90
N ILE A 274 15.52 -6.95 6.06
CA ILE A 274 14.55 -8.06 6.14
C ILE A 274 13.74 -7.97 7.43
N CYS A 275 14.38 -7.56 8.53
CA CYS A 275 13.72 -7.39 9.81
C CYS A 275 12.77 -6.19 9.76
N GLU A 276 13.20 -5.08 9.15
CA GLU A 276 12.40 -3.86 9.00
C GLU A 276 11.12 -4.04 8.17
N ALA A 277 11.03 -5.11 7.35
CA ALA A 277 9.81 -5.44 6.63
C ALA A 277 8.62 -5.73 7.57
N CYS A 278 8.91 -6.18 8.79
CA CYS A 278 7.92 -6.53 9.81
C CYS A 278 8.05 -5.65 11.07
N HIS A 279 9.30 -5.38 11.48
CA HIS A 279 9.65 -4.56 12.63
C HIS A 279 9.76 -3.09 12.24
N THR A 280 8.66 -2.35 12.45
CA THR A 280 8.59 -0.91 12.19
C THR A 280 8.32 -0.17 13.49
N PRO A 281 8.60 1.15 13.59
CA PRO A 281 8.30 1.93 14.78
C PRO A 281 6.83 1.87 15.23
N ALA A 282 5.91 1.58 14.30
CA ALA A 282 4.48 1.43 14.60
C ALA A 282 4.09 0.03 15.13
N ARG A 283 5.01 -0.95 15.12
CA ARG A 283 4.71 -2.36 15.40
C ARG A 283 5.65 -2.99 16.42
N SER A 284 6.85 -2.44 16.60
CA SER A 284 7.85 -2.95 17.54
C SER A 284 8.77 -1.85 18.04
N ARG A 285 9.51 -2.15 19.12
CA ARG A 285 10.65 -1.32 19.53
C ARG A 285 11.66 -1.16 18.37
N PRO A 286 12.49 -0.10 18.38
CA PRO A 286 13.61 0.03 17.47
C PRO A 286 14.49 -1.23 17.48
N LEU A 287 14.91 -1.66 16.28
CA LEU A 287 15.82 -2.78 16.11
C LEU A 287 17.23 -2.35 16.52
N ASN A 288 17.91 -3.17 17.32
CA ASN A 288 19.34 -3.12 17.49
C ASN A 288 19.93 -4.28 16.67
N TRP A 289 20.35 -4.00 15.44
CA TRP A 289 20.80 -5.04 14.52
C TRP A 289 21.92 -5.92 15.09
N ALA A 290 22.88 -5.33 15.80
CA ALA A 290 24.01 -6.07 16.36
C ALA A 290 23.57 -7.13 17.37
N LYS A 291 22.55 -6.83 18.18
CA LYS A 291 22.01 -7.72 19.21
C LYS A 291 20.90 -8.63 18.68
N ASP A 292 19.93 -8.05 17.97
CA ASP A 292 18.69 -8.74 17.58
C ASP A 292 18.92 -9.81 16.52
N LYS A 293 19.94 -9.67 15.66
CA LYS A 293 20.28 -10.71 14.67
C LYS A 293 20.71 -12.02 15.33
N LEU A 294 21.33 -11.96 16.52
CA LEU A 294 21.81 -13.12 17.26
C LEU A 294 20.65 -13.94 17.84
N LEU A 295 19.49 -13.32 18.01
CA LEU A 295 18.29 -13.99 18.55
C LEU A 295 17.56 -14.86 17.51
N VAL A 296 17.92 -14.75 16.22
CA VAL A 296 17.22 -15.47 15.13
C VAL A 296 17.71 -16.90 14.98
N HIS A 297 19.01 -17.13 15.17
CA HIS A 297 19.63 -18.45 15.16
C HIS A 297 19.98 -18.93 16.58
N GLY A 298 19.47 -18.26 17.61
CA GLY A 298 19.83 -18.45 19.01
C GLY A 298 21.27 -18.01 19.33
N THR A 299 21.49 -17.61 20.58
CA THR A 299 22.83 -17.50 21.17
C THR A 299 23.34 -18.89 21.50
#